data_AF-A0A939UI01-F1
#
_entry.id   AF-A0A939UI01-F1
#
_cell.length_a   1.000
_cell.length_b   1.000
_cell.length_c   1.000
_cell.angle_alpha   90.00
_cell.angle_beta   90.00
_cell.angle_gamma   90.00
#
_symmetry.space_group_name_H-M   'P 1'
#
loop_
_entity.id
_entity.type
_entity.pdbx_description
1 polymer ?
#
loop_
_entity_poly.entity_id
_entity_poly.type
_entity_poly.pdbx_seq_one_letter_code
_entity_poly.pdbx_strand_id
1 'polypeptide(L)'
;TFDIRVKRPYQEEVMTTGSVHALEHICATYLRNDPLWKDRIVYFGPMGCRTGFYLIVVGDVDTDTIRPLIERTFDFASEFTGDIPGATPKECGYCVDMDLEEAKNDAALYYNVLIDGKKENFNYPKPRKKRDA
;
A
#
# COMPACT_ATOMS: atom_id res chain seq x y z
N THR A 1 4.80 -7.61 -9.97
CA THR A 1 4.89 -7.05 -8.61
C THR A 1 4.96 -5.55 -8.70
N PHE A 2 4.26 -4.85 -7.82
CA PHE A 2 4.26 -3.39 -7.71
C PHE A 2 4.85 -2.95 -6.37
N ASP A 3 5.70 -1.93 -6.42
CA ASP A 3 6.24 -1.20 -5.27
C ASP A 3 5.27 -0.05 -4.93
N ILE A 4 4.59 -0.18 -3.79
CA ILE A 4 3.67 0.84 -3.28
C ILE A 4 4.43 1.62 -2.21
N ARG A 5 5.10 2.70 -2.63
CA ARG A 5 5.98 3.51 -1.78
C ARG A 5 5.23 4.63 -1.08
N VAL A 6 4.76 4.37 0.14
CA VAL A 6 3.98 5.29 0.97
C VAL A 6 4.84 6.42 1.57
N LYS A 7 6.06 6.10 2.02
CA LYS A 7 7.00 7.07 2.61
C LYS A 7 8.24 7.21 1.73
N ARG A 8 8.76 8.42 1.61
CA ARG A 8 10.02 8.73 0.92
C ARG A 8 11.20 8.09 1.64
N PRO A 9 11.92 7.15 0.99
CA PRO A 9 13.06 6.49 1.60
C PRO A 9 14.10 7.49 2.11
N TYR A 10 14.54 7.32 3.35
CA TYR A 10 15.57 8.13 4.01
C TYR A 10 15.23 9.61 4.22
N GLN A 11 13.98 10.04 4.00
CA GLN A 11 13.57 11.45 4.11
C GLN A 11 12.40 11.65 5.05
N GLU A 12 11.48 10.69 5.10
CA GLU A 12 10.30 10.75 5.96
C GLU A 12 10.40 9.73 7.08
N GLU A 13 9.74 10.02 8.20
CA GLU A 13 9.52 9.02 9.23
C GLU A 13 8.74 7.84 8.63
N VAL A 14 9.18 6.64 8.99
CA VAL A 14 8.53 5.41 8.57
C VAL A 14 7.18 5.27 9.28
N MET A 15 6.27 4.52 8.68
CA MET A 15 5.00 4.19 9.34
C MET A 15 5.26 3.40 10.64
N THR A 16 4.45 3.60 11.67
CA THR A 16 4.51 2.76 12.88
C THR A 16 4.12 1.32 12.56
N THR A 17 4.45 0.40 13.47
CA THR A 17 4.02 -1.00 13.31
C THR A 17 2.50 -1.12 13.33
N GLY A 18 1.82 -0.39 14.23
CA GLY A 18 0.36 -0.33 14.31
C GLY A 18 -0.32 0.12 13.02
N SER A 19 0.16 1.22 12.41
CA SER A 19 -0.35 1.70 11.12
C SER A 19 -0.13 0.67 10.00
N VAL A 20 1.09 0.15 9.87
CA VAL A 20 1.46 -0.84 8.84
C VAL A 20 0.59 -2.09 8.92
N HIS A 21 0.37 -2.58 10.14
CA HIS A 21 -0.37 -3.81 10.40
C HIS A 21 -1.87 -3.65 10.16
N ALA A 22 -2.46 -2.52 10.60
CA ALA A 22 -3.85 -2.20 10.30
C ALA A 22 -4.07 -2.06 8.77
N LEU A 23 -3.18 -1.36 8.07
CA LEU A 23 -3.23 -1.22 6.61
C LEU A 23 -3.07 -2.57 5.88
N GLU A 24 -2.21 -3.46 6.36
CA GLU A 24 -2.10 -4.82 5.81
C GLU A 24 -3.47 -5.51 5.81
N HIS A 25 -4.16 -5.50 6.95
CA HIS A 25 -5.46 -6.16 7.11
C HIS A 25 -6.57 -5.49 6.28
N ILE A 26 -6.67 -4.16 6.33
CA ILE A 26 -7.71 -3.39 5.64
C ILE A 26 -7.54 -3.51 4.12
N CYS A 27 -6.35 -3.18 3.60
CA CYS A 27 -6.10 -3.15 2.16
C CYS A 27 -6.13 -4.56 1.56
N ALA A 28 -5.57 -5.58 2.24
CA ALA A 28 -5.61 -6.94 1.73
C ALA A 28 -7.04 -7.48 1.66
N THR A 29 -7.90 -7.13 2.63
CA THR A 29 -9.32 -7.50 2.61
C THR A 29 -10.05 -6.80 1.47
N TYR A 30 -9.83 -5.49 1.28
CA TYR A 30 -10.42 -4.73 0.18
C TYR A 30 -10.03 -5.31 -1.19
N LEU A 31 -8.73 -5.50 -1.42
CA LEU A 31 -8.19 -6.01 -2.68
C LEU A 31 -8.71 -7.40 -3.03
N ARG A 32 -8.84 -8.30 -2.04
CA ARG A 32 -9.34 -9.67 -2.26
C ARG A 32 -10.86 -9.76 -2.41
N ASN A 33 -11.58 -8.66 -2.18
CA ASN A 33 -13.02 -8.58 -2.44
C ASN A 33 -13.35 -7.68 -3.64
N ASP A 34 -12.35 -7.09 -4.31
CA ASP A 34 -12.59 -6.29 -5.52
C ASP A 34 -13.20 -7.16 -6.63
N PRO A 35 -14.32 -6.72 -7.24
CA PRO A 35 -15.08 -7.54 -8.20
C PRO A 35 -14.30 -7.88 -9.48
N LEU A 36 -13.30 -7.08 -9.84
CA LEU A 36 -12.50 -7.26 -11.06
C LEU A 36 -11.14 -7.88 -10.77
N TRP A 37 -10.59 -7.63 -9.58
CA TRP A 37 -9.21 -7.95 -9.26
C TRP A 37 -9.03 -9.15 -8.33
N LYS A 38 -10.05 -9.55 -7.55
CA LYS A 38 -9.92 -10.60 -6.51
C LYS A 38 -9.19 -11.86 -6.97
N ASP A 39 -9.49 -12.36 -8.17
CA ASP A 39 -8.93 -13.60 -8.71
C ASP A 39 -7.48 -13.45 -9.20
N ARG A 40 -6.99 -12.21 -9.26
CA ARG A 40 -5.63 -11.85 -9.67
C ARG A 40 -4.75 -11.43 -8.51
N ILE A 41 -5.29 -11.12 -7.33
CA ILE A 41 -4.50 -10.70 -6.18
C ILE A 41 -3.80 -11.90 -5.54
N VAL A 42 -2.48 -11.94 -5.61
CA VAL A 42 -1.67 -12.98 -4.95
C VAL A 42 -1.31 -12.55 -3.53
N TYR A 43 -0.80 -11.33 -3.38
CA TYR A 43 -0.26 -10.84 -2.13
C TYR A 43 -0.37 -9.32 -2.03
N PHE A 44 -0.75 -8.84 -0.86
CA PHE A 44 -0.53 -7.47 -0.40
C PHE A 44 0.07 -7.58 0.99
N GLY A 45 1.22 -6.96 1.21
CA GLY A 45 1.83 -6.98 2.53
C GLY A 45 3.05 -6.08 2.67
N PRO A 46 3.48 -5.85 3.90
CA PRO A 46 4.37 -4.75 4.24
C PRO A 46 5.81 -5.01 3.82
N MET A 47 6.52 -3.93 3.51
CA MET A 47 7.98 -3.96 3.42
C MET A 47 8.59 -3.87 4.82
N GLY A 48 9.64 -4.65 5.09
CA GLY A 48 10.34 -4.62 6.40
C GLY A 48 10.96 -3.26 6.76
N CYS A 49 11.15 -2.36 5.79
CA CYS A 49 11.60 -0.99 6.03
C CYS A 49 10.46 -0.03 6.44
N ARG A 50 9.20 -0.48 6.48
CA ARG A 50 8.00 0.30 6.89
C ARG A 50 7.77 1.59 6.09
N THR A 51 8.23 1.62 4.85
CA THR A 51 8.01 2.75 3.92
C THR A 51 6.99 2.44 2.84
N GLY A 52 6.39 1.25 2.85
CA GLY A 52 5.45 0.85 1.80
C GLY A 52 5.07 -0.63 1.85
N PHE A 53 4.42 -1.06 0.79
CA PHE A 53 3.87 -2.41 0.62
C PHE A 53 4.27 -2.99 -0.74
N TYR A 54 4.29 -4.31 -0.84
CA TYR A 54 4.33 -5.00 -2.12
C TYR A 54 2.95 -5.51 -2.49
N LEU A 55 2.54 -5.26 -3.73
CA LEU A 55 1.37 -5.87 -4.35
C LEU A 55 1.80 -6.82 -5.45
N ILE A 56 1.45 -8.09 -5.33
CA ILE A 56 1.69 -9.13 -6.33
C ILE A 56 0.35 -9.49 -6.97
N VAL A 57 0.28 -9.36 -8.29
CA VAL A 57 -0.89 -9.72 -9.08
C VAL A 57 -0.52 -10.69 -10.19
N VAL A 58 -1.49 -11.50 -10.62
CA VAL A 58 -1.34 -12.44 -11.74
C VAL A 58 -1.42 -11.71 -13.09
N GLY A 59 -0.47 -12.03 -13.96
CA GLY A 59 -0.37 -11.54 -15.34
C GLY A 59 0.49 -10.28 -15.49
N ASP A 60 0.74 -9.92 -16.74
CA ASP A 60 1.47 -8.71 -17.09
C ASP A 60 0.52 -7.51 -17.01
N VAL A 61 0.64 -6.76 -15.92
CA VAL A 61 -0.17 -5.55 -15.65
C VAL A 61 0.76 -4.36 -15.64
N ASP A 62 0.43 -3.33 -16.41
CA ASP A 62 1.16 -2.08 -16.39
C ASP A 62 0.68 -1.13 -15.29
N THR A 63 1.48 -0.08 -15.07
CA THR A 63 1.19 0.94 -14.05
C THR A 63 -0.15 1.63 -14.29
N ASP A 64 -0.46 1.99 -15.55
CA ASP A 64 -1.69 2.72 -15.88
C ASP A 64 -2.94 1.88 -15.56
N THR A 65 -2.85 0.55 -15.70
CA THR A 65 -3.95 -0.38 -15.40
C THR A 65 -4.12 -0.62 -13.91
N ILE A 66 -3.02 -0.76 -13.14
CA ILE A 66 -3.12 -1.04 -11.69
C ILE A 66 -3.43 0.21 -10.87
N ARG A 67 -3.01 1.40 -11.34
CA ARG A 67 -3.06 2.64 -10.54
C ARG A 67 -4.46 2.95 -10.02
N PRO A 68 -5.56 2.86 -10.82
CA PRO A 68 -6.90 3.13 -10.31
C PRO A 68 -7.34 2.16 -9.20
N LEU A 69 -6.84 0.92 -9.17
CA LEU A 69 -7.11 0.00 -8.06
C LEU A 69 -6.40 0.46 -6.79
N ILE A 70 -5.14 0.87 -6.90
CA ILE A 70 -4.35 1.34 -5.75
C ILE A 70 -4.97 2.63 -5.19
N GLU A 71 -5.33 3.59 -6.04
CA GLU A 71 -6.03 4.82 -5.67
C GLU A 71 -7.28 4.51 -4.82
N ARG A 72 -8.21 3.68 -5.34
CA ARG A 72 -9.43 3.30 -4.61
C ARG A 72 -9.16 2.51 -3.33
N THR A 73 -8.09 1.72 -3.29
CA THR A 73 -7.72 0.95 -2.09
C THR A 73 -7.31 1.88 -0.95
N PHE A 74 -6.50 2.90 -1.24
CA PHE A 74 -6.06 3.85 -0.23
C PHE A 74 -7.12 4.89 0.13
N ASP A 75 -7.98 5.27 -0.82
CA ASP A 75 -9.20 6.07 -0.54
C ASP A 75 -10.16 5.32 0.41
N PHE A 76 -10.38 4.03 0.15
CA PHE A 76 -11.17 3.19 1.06
C PHE A 76 -10.52 3.07 2.43
N ALA A 77 -9.20 2.89 2.50
CA ALA A 77 -8.49 2.74 3.76
C ALA A 77 -8.48 4.04 4.58
N SER A 78 -8.41 5.22 3.95
CA SER A 78 -8.47 6.51 4.66
C SER A 78 -9.82 6.77 5.31
N GLU A 79 -10.89 6.32 4.67
CA GLU A 79 -12.27 6.48 5.16
C GLU A 79 -12.79 5.23 5.89
N PHE A 80 -11.91 4.28 6.23
CA PHE A 80 -12.32 3.03 6.85
C PHE A 80 -12.99 3.28 8.21
N THR A 81 -14.11 2.61 8.44
CA THR A 81 -14.84 2.64 9.70
C THR A 81 -15.20 1.22 10.12
N GLY A 82 -15.31 1.01 11.43
CA GLY A 82 -15.60 -0.30 12.02
C GLY A 82 -14.34 -1.06 12.44
N ASP A 83 -14.52 -2.35 12.68
CA ASP A 83 -13.47 -3.21 13.21
C ASP A 83 -12.49 -3.62 12.10
N ILE A 84 -11.18 -3.59 12.40
CA ILE A 84 -10.16 -4.04 11.47
C ILE A 84 -10.37 -5.55 11.19
N PRO A 85 -10.51 -5.96 9.91
CA PRO A 85 -10.78 -7.35 9.57
C PRO A 85 -9.70 -8.29 10.10
N GLY A 86 -10.05 -9.36 10.82
CA GLY A 86 -9.07 -10.32 11.34
C GLY A 86 -8.24 -9.81 12.53
N ALA A 87 -8.61 -8.68 13.14
CA ALA A 87 -7.96 -8.13 14.34
C ALA A 87 -8.37 -8.87 15.63
N THR A 88 -8.34 -10.20 15.60
CA THR A 88 -8.64 -11.04 16.77
C THR A 88 -7.48 -11.98 17.09
N PRO A 89 -7.32 -12.46 18.33
CA PRO A 89 -6.25 -13.40 18.69
C PRO A 89 -6.29 -14.73 17.93
N LYS A 90 -7.45 -15.08 17.36
CA LYS A 90 -7.63 -16.30 16.56
C LYS A 90 -7.12 -16.14 15.13
N GLU A 91 -7.14 -14.91 14.61
CA GLU A 91 -6.93 -14.61 13.19
C GLU A 91 -5.60 -13.89 12.93
N CYS A 92 -5.05 -13.22 13.94
CA CYS A 92 -3.83 -12.44 13.83
C CYS A 92 -2.82 -12.83 14.93
N GLY A 93 -1.55 -12.95 14.55
CA GLY A 93 -0.47 -13.31 15.46
C GLY A 93 -0.14 -12.26 16.52
N TYR A 94 -0.55 -11.00 16.31
CA TYR A 94 -0.34 -9.91 17.27
C TYR A 94 -1.41 -8.81 17.17
N CYS A 95 -2.69 -9.17 17.34
CA CYS A 95 -3.85 -8.29 17.11
C CYS A 95 -3.93 -7.03 18.00
N VAL A 96 -3.05 -6.88 19.00
CA VAL A 96 -3.03 -5.71 19.90
C VAL A 96 -2.19 -4.55 19.37
N ASP A 97 -1.39 -4.76 18.32
CA ASP A 97 -0.56 -3.74 17.66
C ASP A 97 -1.18 -3.32 16.34
N MET A 98 -2.35 -2.71 16.42
CA MET A 98 -3.05 -2.13 15.27
C MET A 98 -3.55 -0.75 15.66
N ASP A 99 -3.20 0.26 14.88
CA ASP A 99 -3.67 1.64 15.06
C ASP A 99 -4.47 2.05 13.83
N LEU A 100 -5.80 2.09 13.98
CA LEU A 100 -6.70 2.43 12.88
C LEU A 100 -6.57 3.90 12.48
N GLU A 101 -6.42 4.81 13.44
CA GLU A 101 -6.38 6.24 13.13
C GLU A 101 -5.09 6.61 12.43
N GLU A 102 -3.95 6.04 12.86
CA GLU A 102 -2.69 6.24 12.15
C GLU A 102 -2.70 5.61 10.76
N ALA A 103 -3.27 4.40 10.61
CA ALA A 103 -3.46 3.77 9.31
C ALA A 103 -4.28 4.64 8.34
N LYS A 104 -5.40 5.21 8.81
CA LYS A 104 -6.23 6.12 8.02
C LYS A 104 -5.46 7.37 7.60
N ASN A 105 -4.66 7.94 8.50
CA ASN A 105 -3.84 9.11 8.20
C ASN A 105 -2.77 8.81 7.13
N ASP A 106 -2.05 7.70 7.27
CA ASP A 106 -1.05 7.27 6.28
C ASP A 106 -1.70 6.95 4.92
N ALA A 107 -2.89 6.33 4.94
CA ALA A 107 -3.65 6.08 3.72
C ALA A 107 -4.09 7.37 3.03
N ALA A 108 -4.62 8.33 3.79
CA ALA A 108 -5.06 9.62 3.25
C ALA A 108 -3.90 10.40 2.63
N LEU A 109 -2.75 10.45 3.31
CA LEU A 109 -1.54 11.09 2.79
C LEU A 109 -1.10 10.46 1.47
N TYR A 110 -1.07 9.13 1.40
CA TYR A 110 -0.65 8.45 0.19
C TYR A 110 -1.68 8.57 -0.95
N TYR A 111 -2.96 8.48 -0.64
CA TYR A 111 -4.03 8.71 -1.61
C TYR A 111 -3.90 10.08 -2.27
N ASN A 112 -3.68 11.14 -1.48
CA ASN A 112 -3.45 12.49 -2.00
C ASN A 112 -2.23 12.54 -2.95
N VAL A 113 -1.13 11.85 -2.59
CA VAL A 113 0.05 11.75 -3.47
C VAL A 113 -0.26 11.03 -4.78
N LEU A 114 -1.11 10.00 -4.75
CA LEU A 114 -1.49 9.25 -5.95
C LEU A 114 -2.33 10.10 -6.91
N ILE A 115 -3.34 10.80 -6.40
CA ILE A 115 -4.26 11.61 -7.23
C ILE A 115 -3.60 12.88 -7.78
N ASP A 116 -2.64 13.45 -7.04
CA ASP A 116 -1.83 14.58 -7.51
C ASP A 116 -0.68 14.14 -8.43
N GLY A 117 -0.40 12.83 -8.48
CA GLY A 117 0.69 12.23 -9.24
C GLY A 117 0.51 12.37 -10.75
N LYS A 118 1.54 12.86 -11.43
CA LYS A 118 1.58 12.93 -12.90
C LYS A 118 2.13 11.63 -13.47
N LYS A 119 1.82 11.35 -14.74
CA LYS A 119 2.27 10.13 -15.43
C LYS A 119 3.79 9.93 -15.35
N GLU A 120 4.56 11.02 -15.38
CA GLU A 120 6.02 10.98 -15.29
C GLU A 120 6.51 10.52 -13.91
N ASN A 121 5.76 10.76 -12.84
CA ASN A 121 6.14 10.40 -11.47
C ASN A 121 6.15 8.87 -11.25
N PHE A 122 5.41 8.13 -12.05
CA PHE A 122 5.31 6.67 -11.92
C PHE A 122 6.34 5.90 -12.77
N ASN A 123 7.32 6.62 -13.32
CA ASN A 123 8.44 6.01 -14.03
C ASN A 123 9.70 6.10 -13.16
N TYR A 124 10.38 4.97 -12.96
CA TYR A 124 11.66 4.99 -12.26
C TYR A 124 12.67 5.86 -13.01
N PRO A 125 13.49 6.66 -12.30
CA PRO A 125 14.57 7.41 -12.92
C PRO A 125 15.48 6.48 -13.70
N LYS A 126 15.82 6.86 -14.94
CA LYS A 126 16.82 6.12 -15.71
C LYS A 126 18.15 6.18 -14.95
N PRO A 127 18.89 5.06 -14.82
CA PRO A 127 20.18 5.07 -14.15
C PRO A 127 21.08 6.12 -14.80
N ARG A 128 21.71 6.97 -13.97
CA ARG A 128 22.71 7.92 -14.46
C ARG A 128 23.81 7.12 -15.14
N LYS A 129 24.19 7.49 -16.37
CA LYS A 129 25.40 6.95 -17.01
C LYS A 129 26.55 7.15 -16.05
N LYS A 130 27.31 6.09 -15.75
CA LYS A 130 28.54 6.22 -14.97
C LYS A 130 29.38 7.30 -15.66
N ARG A 131 29.86 8.28 -14.89
CA ARG A 131 30.92 9.16 -15.38
C ARG A 131 32.11 8.24 -15.67
N ASP A 132 32.65 8.32 -16.88
CA ASP A 132 33.92 7.69 -17.20
C ASP A 132 34.94 8.22 -16.17
N ALA A 133 35.62 7.28 -15.50
CA ALA A 133 36.59 7.56 -14.45
C ALA A 133 37.89 8.12 -15.03
#